data_AF-A0A5A7YFX6-F1
#
_entry.id   AF-A0A5A7YFX6-F1
#
_cell.length_a   1.000
_cell.length_b   1.000
_cell.length_c   1.000
_cell.angle_alpha   90.00
_cell.angle_beta   90.00
_cell.angle_gamma   90.00
#
_symmetry.space_group_name_H-M   'P 1'
#
loop_
_entity.id
_entity.type
_entity.pdbx_description
1 polymer ?
#
loop_
_entity_poly.entity_id
_entity_poly.type
_entity_poly.pdbx_seq_one_letter_code
_entity_poly.pdbx_strand_id
1 'polypeptide(L)'
;MRVAVAVIGGGPSGLTAAAALAPIVDGEVLVLEREAHTGGIPRHSDHLGYGMRDLKRFVSGPTYARTLTDTARDAGARLETEAMVTGWAGERTLKITSPRGRRTVEADAVVLATGARERPRPARLIPGDRPDGVYTTGQLQNLVHVQHAAVGRRAVVVGAELVSWSAVLTLRESGCATVAMVSAYPHSESYAAFRIPGRALLRGPILTRSRVVSIDGKARVRSVTVENLDTGARTTVDCDTVVTTGDWIPDHELARTAGLVMDAATRGPVVDASLRTSTPGVFAVGNLVHPVDTADAAALDGRHVAPRVVEWLAGGRPAPTGVRVRARAPMRWVTPQLVTPGGGVAPRGDLLFWVDEYHRAPRLRAEQDGRTVGTARTPWPAAPGRIYRAPWSLVADADPTGGDVTVGLAV
;
A
#
# COMPACT_ATOMS: atom_id res chain seq x y z
N MET A 1 1.17 23.28 20.35
CA MET A 1 0.12 22.32 20.72
C MET A 1 0.79 20.99 20.99
N ARG A 2 0.42 20.30 22.07
CA ARG A 2 0.93 18.97 22.41
C ARG A 2 -0.20 17.96 22.45
N VAL A 3 0.03 16.75 21.95
CA VAL A 3 -0.94 15.64 21.91
C VAL A 3 -0.26 14.35 22.40
N ALA A 4 -1.03 13.39 22.89
CA ALA A 4 -0.47 12.11 23.29
C ALA A 4 -0.04 11.30 22.06
N VAL A 5 -0.89 11.24 21.04
CA VAL A 5 -0.56 10.55 19.77
C VAL A 5 -0.95 11.40 18.57
N ALA A 6 -0.02 11.59 17.64
CA ALA A 6 -0.30 12.10 16.31
C ALA A 6 -0.33 10.95 15.29
N VAL A 7 -1.45 10.77 14.59
CA VAL A 7 -1.60 9.82 13.49
C VAL A 7 -1.58 10.59 12.18
N ILE A 8 -0.63 10.28 11.29
CA ILE A 8 -0.46 10.99 10.02
C ILE A 8 -1.09 10.19 8.89
N GLY A 9 -2.22 10.67 8.38
CA GLY A 9 -3.03 10.01 7.36
C GLY A 9 -4.34 9.50 7.94
N GLY A 10 -5.46 10.02 7.43
CA GLY A 10 -6.82 9.59 7.78
C GLY A 10 -7.32 8.45 6.89
N GLY A 11 -6.45 7.56 6.42
CA GLY A 11 -6.82 6.34 5.69
C GLY A 11 -7.21 5.19 6.62
N PRO A 12 -7.49 3.98 6.08
CA PRO A 12 -7.95 2.84 6.87
C PRO A 12 -7.07 2.46 8.06
N SER A 13 -5.74 2.39 7.86
CA SER A 13 -4.78 2.08 8.91
C SER A 13 -4.74 3.18 9.99
N GLY A 14 -4.71 4.45 9.59
CA GLY A 14 -4.67 5.58 10.52
C GLY A 14 -5.96 5.72 11.34
N LEU A 15 -7.12 5.65 10.69
CA LEU A 15 -8.41 5.73 11.38
C LEU A 15 -8.61 4.56 12.35
N THR A 16 -8.19 3.36 11.97
CA THR A 16 -8.30 2.19 12.86
C THR A 16 -7.32 2.27 14.03
N ALA A 17 -6.10 2.80 13.81
CA ALA A 17 -5.18 3.08 14.91
C ALA A 17 -5.76 4.11 15.87
N ALA A 18 -6.30 5.21 15.34
CA ALA A 18 -6.92 6.26 16.15
C ALA A 18 -8.10 5.74 16.97
N ALA A 19 -8.99 4.95 16.36
CA ALA A 19 -10.12 4.32 17.04
C ALA A 19 -9.69 3.35 18.15
N ALA A 20 -8.57 2.64 17.96
CA ALA A 20 -8.04 1.71 18.95
C ALA A 20 -7.31 2.41 20.11
N LEU A 21 -6.74 3.59 19.86
CA LEU A 21 -5.92 4.33 20.82
C LEU A 21 -6.73 5.33 21.67
N ALA A 22 -7.67 6.04 21.04
CA ALA A 22 -8.40 7.13 21.70
C ALA A 22 -9.10 6.73 23.02
N PRO A 23 -9.67 5.51 23.18
CA PRO A 23 -10.31 5.11 24.43
C PRO A 23 -9.35 4.76 25.58
N ILE A 24 -8.07 4.52 25.29
CA ILE A 24 -7.12 3.91 26.25
C ILE A 24 -5.87 4.76 26.51
N VAL A 25 -5.65 5.82 25.73
CA VAL A 25 -4.55 6.76 25.92
C VAL A 25 -5.02 7.91 26.80
N ASP A 26 -4.22 8.27 27.80
CA ASP A 26 -4.42 9.50 28.56
C ASP A 26 -3.93 10.70 27.74
N GLY A 27 -4.86 11.39 27.07
CA GLY A 27 -4.61 12.59 26.28
C GLY A 27 -5.19 12.53 24.86
N GLU A 28 -4.89 13.56 24.07
CA GLU A 28 -5.49 13.70 22.73
C GLU A 28 -4.83 12.75 21.71
N VAL A 29 -5.65 11.99 20.98
CA VAL A 29 -5.26 11.29 19.74
C VAL A 29 -5.72 12.13 18.55
N LEU A 30 -4.76 12.74 17.84
CA LEU A 30 -4.99 13.64 16.72
C LEU A 30 -4.65 12.96 15.39
N VAL A 31 -5.63 12.82 14.51
CA VAL A 31 -5.45 12.40 13.12
C VAL A 31 -5.29 13.63 12.23
N LEU A 32 -4.20 13.68 11.48
CA LEU A 32 -3.92 14.73 10.49
C LEU A 32 -4.12 14.16 9.08
N GLU A 33 -5.15 14.63 8.39
CA GLU A 33 -5.50 14.24 7.02
C GLU A 33 -5.31 15.43 6.07
N ARG A 34 -4.59 15.21 4.98
CA ARG A 34 -4.29 16.27 4.00
C ARG A 34 -5.49 16.63 3.12
N GLU A 35 -6.37 15.67 2.89
CA GLU A 35 -7.56 15.82 2.05
C GLU A 35 -8.71 16.47 2.84
N ALA A 36 -9.73 16.95 2.13
CA ALA A 36 -10.94 17.51 2.73
C ALA A 36 -11.76 16.48 3.56
N HIS A 37 -11.56 15.19 3.30
CA HIS A 37 -12.28 14.11 3.97
C HIS A 37 -11.33 12.95 4.30
N THR A 38 -11.51 12.39 5.50
CA THR A 38 -10.89 11.13 5.92
C THR A 38 -11.49 9.93 5.19
N GLY A 39 -10.81 8.79 5.22
CA GLY A 39 -11.23 7.54 4.61
C GLY A 39 -10.26 7.01 3.55
N GLY A 40 -9.26 7.82 3.14
CA GLY A 40 -8.25 7.45 2.14
C GLY A 40 -8.84 7.06 0.78
N ILE A 41 -8.10 6.23 0.03
CA ILE A 41 -8.49 5.74 -1.31
C ILE A 41 -9.86 5.05 -1.36
N PRO A 42 -10.32 4.27 -0.37
CA PRO A 42 -11.66 3.66 -0.42
C PRO A 42 -12.80 4.65 -0.73
N ARG A 43 -12.67 5.94 -0.38
CA ARG A 43 -13.65 6.96 -0.76
C ARG A 43 -13.89 7.06 -2.27
N HIS A 44 -12.88 6.73 -3.07
CA HIS A 44 -12.90 6.87 -4.53
C HIS A 44 -13.30 5.56 -5.21
N SER A 45 -13.34 4.43 -4.52
CA SER A 45 -13.54 3.12 -5.14
C SER A 45 -14.99 2.64 -4.97
N ASP A 46 -15.88 3.05 -5.89
CA ASP A 46 -17.32 2.74 -5.81
C ASP A 46 -17.66 1.33 -6.30
N HIS A 47 -17.09 0.32 -5.64
CA HIS A 47 -17.44 -1.09 -5.85
C HIS A 47 -17.39 -1.85 -4.53
N LEU A 48 -18.04 -3.01 -4.49
CA LEU A 48 -18.02 -3.89 -3.32
C LEU A 48 -16.67 -4.59 -3.12
N GLY A 49 -16.45 -5.17 -1.94
CA GLY A 49 -15.21 -5.88 -1.59
C GLY A 49 -14.46 -5.29 -0.40
N TYR A 50 -14.98 -4.24 0.24
CA TYR A 50 -14.39 -3.62 1.40
C TYR A 50 -14.99 -4.16 2.70
N GLY A 51 -14.17 -4.20 3.77
CA GLY A 51 -14.58 -4.58 5.12
C GLY A 51 -14.56 -6.08 5.43
N MET A 52 -14.08 -6.93 4.52
CA MET A 52 -14.21 -8.39 4.69
C MET A 52 -13.38 -8.93 5.85
N ARG A 53 -12.14 -8.46 6.01
CA ARG A 53 -11.22 -8.99 7.03
C ARG A 53 -11.42 -8.36 8.39
N ASP A 54 -11.59 -7.04 8.46
CA ASP A 54 -11.62 -6.25 9.68
C ASP A 54 -13.04 -6.08 10.23
N LEU A 55 -14.01 -5.69 9.40
CA LEU A 55 -15.40 -5.45 9.80
C LEU A 55 -16.30 -6.67 9.63
N LYS A 56 -15.83 -7.73 8.97
CA LYS A 56 -16.61 -8.91 8.57
C LYS A 56 -17.86 -8.55 7.75
N ARG A 57 -17.71 -7.55 6.88
CA ARG A 57 -18.77 -7.04 5.98
C ARG A 57 -18.31 -7.05 4.53
N PHE A 58 -19.25 -6.92 3.60
CA PHE A 58 -18.98 -6.80 2.16
C PHE A 58 -19.67 -5.55 1.64
N VAL A 59 -19.02 -4.40 1.81
CA VAL A 59 -19.58 -3.07 1.51
C VAL A 59 -18.78 -2.37 0.42
N SER A 60 -19.32 -1.24 -0.08
CA SER A 60 -18.61 -0.37 -1.00
C SER A 60 -17.46 0.37 -0.31
N GLY A 61 -16.48 0.82 -1.09
CA GLY A 61 -15.37 1.64 -0.60
C GLY A 61 -15.82 2.89 0.16
N PRO A 62 -16.74 3.72 -0.37
CA PRO A 62 -17.24 4.90 0.33
C PRO A 62 -17.94 4.58 1.65
N THR A 63 -18.69 3.48 1.71
CA THR A 63 -19.36 3.04 2.96
C THR A 63 -18.33 2.60 3.99
N TYR A 64 -17.30 1.87 3.57
CA TYR A 64 -16.19 1.47 4.42
C TYR A 64 -15.43 2.68 4.98
N ALA A 65 -15.09 3.65 4.13
CA ALA A 65 -14.42 4.90 4.52
C ALA A 65 -15.21 5.70 5.57
N ARG A 66 -16.52 5.88 5.36
CA ARG A 66 -17.40 6.53 6.33
C ARG A 66 -17.45 5.77 7.66
N THR A 67 -17.63 4.45 7.60
CA THR A 67 -17.69 3.60 8.80
C THR A 67 -16.43 3.76 9.66
N LEU A 68 -15.24 3.73 9.05
CA LEU A 68 -13.98 3.91 9.79
C LEU A 68 -13.82 5.33 10.35
N THR A 69 -14.26 6.34 9.60
CA THR A 69 -14.23 7.74 10.03
C THR A 69 -15.10 7.94 11.26
N ASP A 70 -16.34 7.45 11.21
CA ASP A 70 -17.31 7.58 12.31
C ASP A 70 -16.83 6.77 13.52
N THR A 71 -16.33 5.56 13.32
CA THR A 71 -15.76 4.73 14.41
C THR A 71 -14.60 5.44 15.13
N ALA A 72 -13.70 6.11 14.40
CA ALA A 72 -12.59 6.85 15.01
C ALA A 72 -13.08 8.08 15.79
N ARG A 73 -14.05 8.82 15.23
CA ARG A 73 -14.65 9.98 15.89
C ARG A 73 -15.41 9.58 17.16
N ASP A 74 -16.24 8.55 17.07
CA ASP A 74 -17.05 8.03 18.18
C ASP A 74 -16.19 7.45 19.30
N ALA A 75 -15.00 6.93 18.97
CA ALA A 75 -13.99 6.51 19.95
C ALA A 75 -13.27 7.67 20.65
N GLY A 76 -13.52 8.92 20.24
CA GLY A 76 -12.94 10.13 20.83
C GLY A 76 -11.70 10.68 20.12
N ALA A 77 -11.32 10.14 18.95
CA ALA A 77 -10.20 10.68 18.20
C ALA A 77 -10.56 12.04 17.56
N ARG A 78 -9.65 13.00 17.64
CA ARG A 78 -9.78 14.28 16.95
C ARG A 78 -9.31 14.14 15.51
N LEU A 79 -10.18 14.42 14.56
CA LEU A 79 -9.85 14.38 13.13
C LEU A 79 -9.69 15.80 12.60
N GLU A 80 -8.50 16.14 12.10
CA GLU A 80 -8.24 17.41 11.42
C GLU A 80 -7.92 17.15 9.94
N THR A 81 -8.89 17.46 9.09
CA THR A 81 -8.78 17.42 7.63
C THR A 81 -8.14 18.70 7.09
N GLU A 82 -7.76 18.67 5.80
CA GLU A 82 -7.03 19.75 5.14
C GLU A 82 -5.74 20.17 5.90
N ALA A 83 -5.17 19.25 6.69
CA ALA A 83 -4.00 19.46 7.51
C ALA A 83 -2.88 18.53 7.03
N MET A 84 -2.07 19.05 6.12
CA MET A 84 -0.92 18.33 5.59
C MET A 84 0.27 18.44 6.54
N VAL A 85 0.79 17.30 6.99
CA VAL A 85 2.12 17.26 7.60
C VAL A 85 3.15 17.40 6.49
N THR A 86 3.96 18.45 6.58
CA THR A 86 4.93 18.88 5.56
C THR A 86 6.38 18.59 5.95
N GLY A 87 6.61 18.16 7.20
CA GLY A 87 7.94 17.75 7.67
C GLY A 87 8.02 17.72 9.19
N TRP A 88 9.25 17.76 9.69
CA TRP A 88 9.59 17.64 11.10
C TRP A 88 10.22 18.94 11.63
N ALA A 89 9.98 19.24 12.90
CA ALA A 89 10.61 20.31 13.68
C ALA A 89 11.37 19.78 14.91
N GLY A 90 11.44 18.46 15.06
CA GLY A 90 12.07 17.72 16.16
C GLY A 90 11.73 16.24 16.01
N GLU A 91 12.21 15.37 16.91
CA GLU A 91 12.04 13.91 16.80
C GLU A 91 10.58 13.47 16.69
N ARG A 92 9.68 14.09 17.45
CA ARG A 92 8.23 13.84 17.44
C ARG A 92 7.41 15.13 17.30
N THR A 93 8.01 16.16 16.71
CA THR A 93 7.34 17.43 16.44
C THR A 93 7.12 17.60 14.93
N LEU A 94 5.86 17.75 14.53
CA LEU A 94 5.41 17.79 13.15
C LEU A 94 5.16 19.23 12.69
N LYS A 95 5.58 19.57 11.47
CA LYS A 95 5.23 20.81 10.77
C LYS A 95 3.97 20.59 9.96
N ILE A 96 2.93 21.37 10.20
CA ILE A 96 1.63 21.25 9.55
C ILE A 96 1.35 22.51 8.75
N THR A 97 0.81 22.33 7.55
CA THR A 97 0.19 23.40 6.76
C THR A 97 -1.29 23.07 6.60
N SER A 98 -2.16 24.00 6.99
CA SER A 98 -3.62 23.88 6.84
C SER A 98 -4.24 25.24 6.53
N PRO A 99 -5.57 25.34 6.29
CA PRO A 99 -6.26 26.63 6.17
C PRO A 99 -6.08 27.57 7.38
N ARG A 100 -5.68 27.04 8.54
CA ARG A 100 -5.33 27.82 9.74
C ARG A 100 -3.90 28.37 9.72
N GLY A 101 -3.16 28.17 8.64
CA GLY A 101 -1.77 28.58 8.48
C GLY A 101 -0.77 27.47 8.84
N ARG A 102 0.50 27.87 9.01
CA ARG A 102 1.60 26.98 9.39
C ARG A 102 1.69 26.87 10.90
N ARG A 103 1.76 25.65 11.43
CA ARG A 103 1.88 25.40 12.87
C ARG A 103 2.68 24.14 13.16
N THR A 104 3.04 23.95 14.42
CA THR A 104 3.65 22.72 14.92
C THR A 104 2.74 21.95 15.87
N VAL A 105 2.86 20.63 15.84
CA VAL A 105 2.28 19.72 16.83
C VAL A 105 3.40 18.87 17.39
N GLU A 106 3.60 18.94 18.70
CA GLU A 106 4.45 18.02 19.44
C GLU A 106 3.60 16.82 19.88
N ALA A 107 4.12 15.60 19.72
CA ALA A 107 3.42 14.39 20.10
C ALA A 107 4.30 13.49 20.99
N ASP A 108 3.68 12.81 21.96
CA ASP A 108 4.40 11.81 22.76
C ASP A 108 4.66 10.51 21.96
N ALA A 109 3.80 10.21 20.98
CA ALA A 109 4.03 9.20 19.94
C ALA A 109 3.52 9.64 18.56
N VAL A 110 4.15 9.15 17.49
CA VAL A 110 3.74 9.39 16.10
C VAL A 110 3.48 8.08 15.38
N VAL A 111 2.33 7.96 14.73
CA VAL A 111 1.98 6.82 13.85
C VAL A 111 1.92 7.31 12.41
N LEU A 112 2.88 6.89 11.59
CA LEU A 112 2.90 7.16 10.15
C LEU A 112 1.96 6.19 9.42
N ALA A 113 0.86 6.71 8.89
CA ALA A 113 -0.18 5.96 8.18
C ALA A 113 -0.45 6.57 6.79
N THR A 114 0.61 7.07 6.13
CA THR A 114 0.54 7.86 4.89
C THR A 114 0.19 7.04 3.64
N GLY A 115 0.25 5.71 3.74
CA GLY A 115 -0.15 4.79 2.66
C GLY A 115 0.85 4.71 1.51
N ALA A 116 0.35 4.48 0.31
CA ALA A 116 1.12 4.33 -0.93
C ALA A 116 0.37 4.95 -2.10
N ARG A 117 1.08 5.18 -3.22
CA ARG A 117 0.56 5.78 -4.45
C ARG A 117 1.00 4.92 -5.65
N GLU A 118 0.19 4.84 -6.70
CA GLU A 118 0.65 4.27 -7.97
C GLU A 118 1.76 5.15 -8.54
N ARG A 119 2.82 4.53 -9.08
CA ARG A 119 3.81 5.29 -9.83
C ARG A 119 3.18 5.83 -11.12
N PRO A 120 3.14 7.16 -11.32
CA PRO A 120 2.61 7.74 -12.54
C PRO A 120 3.57 7.50 -13.70
N ARG A 121 3.12 7.81 -14.91
CA ARG A 121 3.92 7.69 -16.13
C ARG A 121 5.38 8.20 -16.01
N PRO A 122 5.69 9.40 -15.47
CA PRO A 122 7.07 9.87 -15.36
C PRO A 122 7.93 8.96 -14.48
N ALA A 123 7.37 8.45 -13.39
CA ALA A 123 8.07 7.54 -12.49
C ALA A 123 8.33 6.17 -13.16
N ARG A 124 7.51 5.76 -14.13
CA ARG A 124 7.69 4.53 -14.92
C ARG A 124 8.57 4.70 -16.16
N LEU A 125 9.06 5.91 -16.42
CA LEU A 125 9.90 6.24 -17.57
C LEU A 125 9.26 5.87 -18.92
N ILE A 126 7.93 5.97 -19.04
CA ILE A 126 7.22 5.70 -20.30
C ILE A 126 7.37 6.91 -21.25
N PRO A 127 8.08 6.77 -22.40
CA PRO A 127 8.32 7.86 -23.36
C PRO A 127 7.08 8.40 -24.07
N GLY A 128 7.26 9.42 -24.92
CA GLY A 128 6.23 10.00 -25.81
C GLY A 128 5.86 11.45 -25.50
N ASP A 129 4.79 11.95 -26.13
CA ASP A 129 4.24 13.31 -25.94
C ASP A 129 3.68 13.52 -24.52
N ARG A 130 3.32 14.75 -24.09
CA ARG A 130 2.72 15.03 -22.77
C ARG A 130 1.26 15.51 -22.85
N PRO A 131 0.33 14.69 -23.37
CA PRO A 131 -1.07 15.08 -23.53
C PRO A 131 -1.90 14.98 -22.25
N ASP A 132 -3.11 15.53 -22.32
CA ASP A 132 -4.24 15.14 -21.47
C ASP A 132 -4.70 13.69 -21.74
N GLY A 133 -5.38 13.08 -20.77
CA GLY A 133 -5.86 11.69 -20.83
C GLY A 133 -4.91 10.65 -20.26
N VAL A 134 -3.90 11.05 -19.47
CA VAL A 134 -3.00 10.11 -18.78
C VAL A 134 -3.25 10.19 -17.27
N TYR A 135 -3.68 9.07 -16.68
CA TYR A 135 -4.12 9.01 -15.28
C TYR A 135 -3.48 7.83 -14.53
N THR A 136 -3.42 7.90 -13.20
CA THR A 136 -3.34 6.70 -12.36
C THR A 136 -4.74 6.16 -12.04
N THR A 137 -4.87 4.93 -11.54
CA THR A 137 -6.19 4.40 -11.11
C THR A 137 -6.82 5.28 -10.03
N GLY A 138 -6.08 5.65 -8.98
CA GLY A 138 -6.59 6.58 -7.97
C GLY A 138 -7.06 7.93 -8.54
N GLN A 139 -6.32 8.50 -9.50
CA GLN A 139 -6.71 9.76 -10.15
C GLN A 139 -7.98 9.60 -11.00
N LEU A 140 -8.06 8.53 -11.79
CA LEU A 140 -9.25 8.19 -12.57
C LEU A 140 -10.49 8.09 -11.66
N GLN A 141 -10.37 7.37 -10.55
CA GLN A 141 -11.45 7.16 -9.60
C GLN A 141 -11.90 8.46 -8.92
N ASN A 142 -10.94 9.30 -8.53
CA ASN A 142 -11.25 10.62 -8.00
C ASN A 142 -12.00 11.49 -9.04
N LEU A 143 -11.54 11.52 -10.30
CA LEU A 143 -12.21 12.27 -11.36
C LEU A 143 -13.65 11.81 -11.57
N VAL A 144 -13.88 10.50 -11.69
CA VAL A 144 -15.20 9.94 -12.03
C VAL A 144 -16.15 9.94 -10.82
N HIS A 145 -15.72 9.45 -9.66
CA HIS A 145 -16.63 9.22 -8.53
C HIS A 145 -16.73 10.40 -7.56
N VAL A 146 -15.71 11.25 -7.48
CA VAL A 146 -15.72 12.41 -6.56
C VAL A 146 -16.02 13.71 -7.30
N GLN A 147 -15.39 13.91 -8.45
CA GLN A 147 -15.54 15.15 -9.22
C GLN A 147 -16.63 15.06 -10.31
N HIS A 148 -17.18 13.86 -10.56
CA HIS A 148 -18.15 13.60 -11.63
C HIS A 148 -17.69 14.12 -13.00
N ALA A 149 -16.39 14.10 -13.24
CA ALA A 149 -15.76 14.57 -14.45
C ALA A 149 -15.77 13.48 -15.54
N ALA A 150 -15.93 13.91 -16.79
CA ALA A 150 -15.79 13.02 -17.94
C ALA A 150 -14.32 12.64 -18.19
N VAL A 151 -14.12 11.41 -18.65
CA VAL A 151 -12.83 10.94 -19.18
C VAL A 151 -12.96 10.70 -20.70
N GLY A 152 -11.94 10.12 -21.33
CA GLY A 152 -12.00 9.79 -22.76
C GLY A 152 -12.97 8.64 -23.06
N ARG A 153 -12.90 8.11 -24.29
CA ARG A 153 -13.82 7.10 -24.82
C ARG A 153 -13.16 5.74 -24.99
N ARG A 154 -11.82 5.69 -25.11
CA ARG A 154 -11.05 4.48 -25.38
C ARG A 154 -9.79 4.49 -24.52
N ALA A 155 -9.71 3.58 -23.57
CA ALA A 155 -8.62 3.50 -22.62
C ALA A 155 -7.71 2.29 -22.82
N VAL A 156 -6.41 2.51 -22.69
CA VAL A 156 -5.42 1.45 -22.43
C VAL A 156 -5.04 1.48 -20.96
N VAL A 157 -5.10 0.33 -20.29
CA VAL A 157 -4.70 0.16 -18.89
C VAL A 157 -3.33 -0.50 -18.83
N VAL A 158 -2.36 0.13 -18.14
CA VAL A 158 -0.99 -0.37 -17.97
C VAL A 158 -0.85 -1.05 -16.62
N GLY A 159 -1.06 -2.38 -16.64
CA GLY A 159 -1.02 -3.33 -15.53
C GLY A 159 -2.25 -4.27 -15.58
N ALA A 160 -2.17 -5.44 -14.92
CA ALA A 160 -3.26 -6.42 -14.83
C ALA A 160 -3.44 -7.05 -13.43
N GLU A 161 -2.96 -6.35 -12.40
CA GLU A 161 -3.19 -6.59 -10.98
C GLU A 161 -4.65 -6.38 -10.56
N LEU A 162 -4.97 -6.75 -9.31
CA LEU A 162 -6.34 -6.67 -8.79
C LEU A 162 -6.94 -5.26 -8.91
N VAL A 163 -6.13 -4.23 -8.65
CA VAL A 163 -6.51 -2.81 -8.77
C VAL A 163 -6.84 -2.42 -10.22
N SER A 164 -6.25 -3.09 -11.21
CA SER A 164 -6.45 -2.81 -12.64
C SER A 164 -7.88 -3.09 -13.06
N TRP A 165 -8.54 -4.05 -12.42
CA TRP A 165 -9.98 -4.31 -12.63
C TRP A 165 -10.88 -3.24 -12.03
N SER A 166 -10.45 -2.62 -10.93
CA SER A 166 -11.14 -1.46 -10.35
C SER A 166 -11.10 -0.28 -11.33
N ALA A 167 -9.97 -0.05 -12.02
CA ALA A 167 -9.90 0.93 -13.10
C ALA A 167 -10.83 0.59 -14.28
N VAL A 168 -10.90 -0.68 -14.68
CA VAL A 168 -11.80 -1.13 -15.77
C VAL A 168 -13.27 -0.87 -15.43
N LEU A 169 -13.69 -1.12 -14.18
CA LEU A 169 -15.04 -0.82 -13.71
C LEU A 169 -15.35 0.68 -13.81
N THR A 170 -14.46 1.53 -13.28
CA THR A 170 -14.61 2.99 -13.33
C THR A 170 -14.63 3.53 -14.77
N LEU A 171 -13.81 2.98 -15.66
CA LEU A 171 -13.85 3.33 -17.09
C LEU A 171 -15.20 2.97 -17.71
N ARG A 172 -15.74 1.78 -17.40
CA ARG A 172 -17.04 1.35 -17.90
C ARG A 172 -18.17 2.25 -17.40
N GLU A 173 -18.16 2.61 -16.12
CA GLU A 173 -19.16 3.50 -15.49
C GLU A 173 -19.15 4.90 -16.10
N SER A 174 -17.96 5.41 -16.47
CA SER A 174 -17.81 6.69 -17.18
C SER A 174 -18.06 6.60 -18.70
N GLY A 175 -18.43 5.43 -19.23
CA GLY A 175 -18.68 5.22 -20.66
C GLY A 175 -17.42 5.10 -21.52
N CYS A 176 -16.23 4.98 -20.90
CA CYS A 176 -14.96 4.76 -21.57
C CYS A 176 -14.69 3.26 -21.78
N ALA A 177 -14.50 2.85 -23.03
CA ALA A 177 -14.18 1.48 -23.36
C ALA A 177 -12.71 1.14 -23.06
N THR A 178 -12.45 0.12 -22.25
CA THR A 178 -11.11 -0.45 -22.13
C THR A 178 -10.78 -1.28 -23.37
N VAL A 179 -9.89 -0.75 -24.23
CA VAL A 179 -9.49 -1.36 -25.52
C VAL A 179 -8.27 -2.26 -25.41
N ALA A 180 -7.48 -2.15 -24.35
CA ALA A 180 -6.45 -3.12 -24.00
C ALA A 180 -6.04 -2.99 -22.52
N MET A 181 -5.57 -4.09 -21.96
CA MET A 181 -4.71 -4.09 -20.76
C MET A 181 -3.32 -4.56 -21.15
N VAL A 182 -2.27 -4.03 -20.53
CA VAL A 182 -0.88 -4.39 -20.85
C VAL A 182 -0.18 -4.82 -19.57
N SER A 183 0.40 -6.03 -19.54
CA SER A 183 1.16 -6.55 -18.39
C SER A 183 2.48 -7.15 -18.85
N ALA A 184 3.54 -6.89 -18.07
CA ALA A 184 4.85 -7.47 -18.31
C ALA A 184 4.90 -8.96 -17.92
N TYR A 185 3.95 -9.44 -17.10
CA TYR A 185 3.94 -10.81 -16.62
C TYR A 185 3.35 -11.79 -17.67
N PRO A 186 3.67 -13.09 -17.57
CA PRO A 186 3.14 -14.12 -18.49
C PRO A 186 1.62 -14.32 -18.40
N HIS A 187 1.04 -14.01 -17.24
CA HIS A 187 -0.40 -14.17 -16.96
C HIS A 187 -0.91 -12.95 -16.20
N SER A 188 -2.20 -12.65 -16.36
CA SER A 188 -2.90 -11.66 -15.54
C SER A 188 -2.71 -11.97 -14.05
N GLU A 189 -2.23 -10.98 -13.30
CA GLU A 189 -1.88 -11.09 -11.88
C GLU A 189 -3.09 -11.24 -10.93
N SER A 190 -4.28 -10.97 -11.43
CA SER A 190 -5.52 -11.05 -10.65
C SER A 190 -6.06 -12.47 -10.44
N TYR A 191 -6.75 -12.72 -9.31
CA TYR A 191 -7.42 -14.01 -9.06
C TYR A 191 -8.39 -14.35 -10.19
N ALA A 192 -8.48 -15.64 -10.53
CA ALA A 192 -9.40 -16.13 -11.57
C ALA A 192 -10.86 -15.69 -11.32
N ALA A 193 -11.27 -15.61 -10.05
CA ALA A 193 -12.59 -15.14 -9.64
C ALA A 193 -12.90 -13.68 -10.05
N PHE A 194 -11.90 -12.83 -10.24
CA PHE A 194 -12.08 -11.47 -10.78
C PHE A 194 -11.82 -11.43 -12.29
N ARG A 195 -10.81 -12.16 -12.78
CA ARG A 195 -10.44 -12.18 -14.21
C ARG A 195 -11.54 -12.74 -15.11
N ILE A 196 -12.16 -13.85 -14.72
CA ILE A 196 -13.16 -14.55 -15.55
C ILE A 196 -14.41 -13.67 -15.76
N PRO A 197 -15.08 -13.16 -14.72
CA PRO A 197 -16.21 -12.25 -14.92
C PRO A 197 -15.76 -10.90 -15.48
N GLY A 198 -14.58 -10.41 -15.06
CA GLY A 198 -14.01 -9.15 -15.54
C GLY A 198 -13.76 -9.13 -17.04
N ARG A 199 -13.46 -10.27 -17.67
CA ARG A 199 -13.26 -10.35 -19.13
C ARG A 199 -14.48 -9.88 -19.93
N ALA A 200 -15.71 -10.08 -19.40
CA ALA A 200 -16.92 -9.56 -20.04
C ALA A 200 -17.02 -8.02 -20.04
N LEU A 201 -16.22 -7.36 -19.18
CA LEU A 201 -16.13 -5.90 -19.08
C LEU A 201 -15.11 -5.30 -20.05
N LEU A 202 -14.19 -6.11 -20.56
CA LEU A 202 -13.15 -5.68 -21.49
C LEU A 202 -13.66 -5.76 -22.93
N ARG A 203 -13.41 -4.71 -23.71
CA ARG A 203 -13.67 -4.73 -25.17
C ARG A 203 -12.46 -5.17 -25.99
N GLY A 204 -11.32 -5.42 -25.35
CA GLY A 204 -10.08 -5.79 -26.02
C GLY A 204 -9.20 -6.75 -25.23
N PRO A 205 -7.99 -7.03 -25.72
CA PRO A 205 -7.12 -8.07 -25.18
C PRO A 205 -6.42 -7.65 -23.89
N ILE A 206 -5.95 -8.64 -23.13
CA ILE A 206 -4.89 -8.48 -22.14
C ILE A 206 -3.58 -8.89 -22.83
N LEU A 207 -2.74 -7.91 -23.16
CA LEU A 207 -1.44 -8.09 -23.78
C LEU A 207 -0.43 -8.43 -22.67
N THR A 208 -0.17 -9.73 -22.50
CA THR A 208 0.85 -10.23 -21.56
C THR A 208 2.23 -10.18 -22.17
N ARG A 209 3.28 -10.32 -21.34
CA ARG A 209 4.69 -10.17 -21.74
C ARG A 209 4.90 -8.94 -22.64
N SER A 210 4.25 -7.84 -22.29
CA SER A 210 4.20 -6.63 -23.10
C SER A 210 4.37 -5.38 -22.24
N ARG A 211 4.88 -4.30 -22.82
CA ARG A 211 5.02 -2.99 -22.16
C ARG A 211 4.63 -1.85 -23.09
N VAL A 212 4.14 -0.76 -22.53
CA VAL A 212 3.96 0.50 -23.27
C VAL A 212 5.30 1.19 -23.41
N VAL A 213 5.69 1.54 -24.63
CA VAL A 213 6.98 2.18 -24.96
C VAL A 213 6.84 3.58 -25.55
N SER A 214 5.62 4.01 -25.90
CA SER A 214 5.32 5.41 -26.22
C SER A 214 3.85 5.73 -25.96
N ILE A 215 3.56 6.96 -25.57
CA ILE A 215 2.23 7.55 -25.51
C ILE A 215 2.23 8.76 -26.46
N ASP A 216 1.41 8.71 -27.50
CA ASP A 216 1.47 9.64 -28.62
C ASP A 216 0.20 10.49 -28.71
N GLY A 217 0.36 11.79 -28.97
CA GLY A 217 -0.70 12.78 -29.00
C GLY A 217 -0.29 14.06 -28.29
N LYS A 218 -0.41 15.21 -28.95
CA LYS A 218 0.06 16.50 -28.39
C LYS A 218 -0.91 17.06 -27.34
N ALA A 219 -2.17 17.28 -27.72
CA ALA A 219 -3.18 17.87 -26.83
C ALA A 219 -3.86 16.82 -25.94
N ARG A 220 -4.27 15.70 -26.54
CA ARG A 220 -4.84 14.52 -25.90
C ARG A 220 -4.15 13.27 -26.49
N VAL A 221 -4.09 12.19 -25.72
CA VAL A 221 -3.66 10.88 -26.21
C VAL A 221 -4.42 10.54 -27.50
N ARG A 222 -3.73 9.98 -28.49
CA ARG A 222 -4.30 9.41 -29.72
C ARG A 222 -3.97 7.94 -29.90
N SER A 223 -2.82 7.51 -29.38
CA SER A 223 -2.40 6.12 -29.41
C SER A 223 -1.34 5.83 -28.36
N VAL A 224 -1.10 4.54 -28.13
CA VAL A 224 0.08 4.04 -27.45
C VAL A 224 0.80 3.02 -28.32
N THR A 225 2.12 2.99 -28.22
CA THR A 225 2.93 1.91 -28.80
C THR A 225 3.20 0.87 -27.74
N VAL A 226 2.81 -0.38 -28.00
CA VAL A 226 3.05 -1.53 -27.13
C VAL A 226 4.10 -2.43 -27.75
N GLU A 227 5.10 -2.83 -26.97
CA GLU A 227 6.17 -3.74 -27.36
C GLU A 227 6.00 -5.09 -26.65
N ASN A 228 6.06 -6.19 -27.41
CA ASN A 228 6.16 -7.53 -26.86
C ASN A 228 7.60 -7.78 -26.39
N LEU A 229 7.76 -8.24 -25.15
CA LEU A 229 9.06 -8.41 -24.48
C LEU A 229 9.86 -9.61 -24.99
N ASP A 230 9.22 -10.57 -25.66
CA ASP A 230 9.90 -11.75 -26.20
C ASP A 230 10.41 -11.52 -27.61
N THR A 231 9.58 -10.91 -28.45
CA THR A 231 9.85 -10.76 -29.89
C THR A 231 10.38 -9.38 -30.25
N GLY A 232 10.21 -8.38 -29.38
CA GLY A 232 10.46 -6.98 -29.68
C GLY A 232 9.46 -6.36 -30.67
N ALA A 233 8.44 -7.12 -31.10
CA ALA A 233 7.43 -6.63 -32.03
C ALA A 233 6.62 -5.48 -31.40
N ARG A 234 6.38 -4.43 -32.19
CA ARG A 234 5.66 -3.23 -31.75
C ARG A 234 4.34 -3.09 -32.48
N THR A 235 3.29 -2.80 -31.71
CA THR A 235 1.94 -2.56 -32.23
C THR A 235 1.40 -1.24 -31.69
N THR A 236 0.79 -0.45 -32.56
CA THR A 236 0.11 0.79 -32.17
C THR A 236 -1.34 0.47 -31.78
N VAL A 237 -1.79 1.01 -30.65
CA VAL A 237 -3.17 0.85 -30.15
C VAL A 237 -3.81 2.23 -30.04
N ASP A 238 -4.83 2.49 -30.87
CA ASP A 238 -5.59 3.73 -30.83
C ASP A 238 -6.41 3.85 -29.55
N CYS A 239 -6.18 4.94 -28.82
CA CYS A 239 -6.84 5.25 -27.55
C CYS A 239 -6.74 6.74 -27.26
N ASP A 240 -7.62 7.25 -26.41
CA ASP A 240 -7.62 8.66 -25.99
C ASP A 240 -7.41 8.85 -24.47
N THR A 241 -7.21 7.72 -23.78
CA THR A 241 -6.98 7.61 -22.34
C THR A 241 -5.95 6.52 -22.04
N VAL A 242 -5.02 6.78 -21.13
CA VAL A 242 -4.06 5.81 -20.59
C VAL A 242 -4.16 5.82 -19.08
N VAL A 243 -4.34 4.65 -18.48
CA VAL A 243 -4.42 4.50 -17.02
C VAL A 243 -3.27 3.62 -16.54
N THR A 244 -2.32 4.20 -15.80
CA THR A 244 -1.26 3.43 -15.15
C THR A 244 -1.77 2.88 -13.81
N THR A 245 -1.69 1.56 -13.64
CA THR A 245 -2.16 0.84 -12.46
C THR A 245 -1.03 -0.04 -11.93
N GLY A 246 -1.04 -0.36 -10.63
CA GLY A 246 0.05 -1.13 -10.02
C GLY A 246 1.33 -0.33 -9.76
N ASP A 247 2.48 -1.02 -9.70
CA ASP A 247 3.83 -0.47 -9.41
C ASP A 247 3.82 0.62 -8.33
N TRP A 248 3.52 0.22 -7.11
CA TRP A 248 3.23 1.12 -6.00
C TRP A 248 4.49 1.63 -5.32
N ILE A 249 4.47 2.90 -4.95
CA ILE A 249 5.50 3.53 -4.11
C ILE A 249 4.86 3.94 -2.77
N PRO A 250 5.46 3.59 -1.62
CA PRO A 250 5.02 4.13 -0.34
C PRO A 250 5.05 5.65 -0.33
N ASP A 251 4.13 6.29 0.39
CA ASP A 251 4.15 7.75 0.63
C ASP A 251 5.17 8.06 1.74
N HIS A 252 6.45 7.85 1.43
CA HIS A 252 7.54 7.72 2.39
C HIS A 252 8.32 9.01 2.66
N GLU A 253 7.88 10.15 2.12
CA GLU A 253 8.63 11.41 2.22
C GLU A 253 8.83 11.86 3.67
N LEU A 254 7.82 11.67 4.53
CA LEU A 254 7.95 11.95 5.96
C LEU A 254 8.89 10.98 6.67
N ALA A 255 8.88 9.70 6.30
CA ALA A 255 9.81 8.71 6.84
C ALA A 255 11.27 9.05 6.47
N ARG A 256 11.51 9.40 5.20
CA ARG A 256 12.84 9.78 4.69
C ARG A 256 13.35 11.05 5.34
N THR A 257 12.52 12.08 5.44
CA THR A 257 12.91 13.36 6.05
C THR A 257 13.08 13.29 7.57
N ALA A 258 12.47 12.30 8.24
CA ALA A 258 12.77 11.97 9.63
C ALA A 258 14.12 11.25 9.82
N GLY A 259 14.79 10.83 8.74
CA GLY A 259 16.00 10.02 8.84
C GLY A 259 15.73 8.58 9.31
N LEU A 260 14.50 8.06 9.11
CA LEU A 260 14.22 6.66 9.42
C LEU A 260 15.07 5.74 8.55
N VAL A 261 15.45 4.58 9.08
CA VAL A 261 16.08 3.52 8.29
C VAL A 261 15.07 3.06 7.24
N MET A 262 15.47 3.12 5.98
CA MET A 262 14.62 2.76 4.83
C MET A 262 15.04 1.40 4.27
N ASP A 263 14.06 0.59 3.87
CA ASP A 263 14.32 -0.63 3.12
C ASP A 263 14.33 -0.34 1.62
N ALA A 264 15.40 -0.72 0.92
CA ALA A 264 15.53 -0.44 -0.51
C ALA A 264 14.51 -1.21 -1.37
N ALA A 265 14.05 -2.38 -0.92
CA ALA A 265 13.20 -3.27 -1.70
C ALA A 265 11.71 -2.92 -1.57
N THR A 266 11.22 -2.69 -0.34
CA THR A 266 9.85 -2.14 -0.15
C THR A 266 9.79 -0.65 -0.46
N ARG A 267 10.93 0.05 -0.40
CA ARG A 267 11.03 1.52 -0.40
C ARG A 267 10.36 2.16 0.81
N GLY A 268 9.85 1.39 1.78
CA GLY A 268 9.21 1.89 2.99
C GLY A 268 10.19 2.00 4.15
N PRO A 269 9.77 2.60 5.29
CA PRO A 269 10.54 2.52 6.52
C PRO A 269 10.68 1.07 6.97
N VAL A 270 11.82 0.76 7.54
CA VAL A 270 12.07 -0.48 8.25
C VAL A 270 11.19 -0.56 9.48
N VAL A 271 10.50 -1.69 9.65
CA VAL A 271 9.79 -1.99 10.88
C VAL A 271 10.03 -3.39 11.41
N ASP A 272 9.81 -3.56 12.71
CA ASP A 272 9.70 -4.86 13.37
C ASP A 272 8.26 -5.40 13.39
N ALA A 273 8.07 -6.58 14.01
CA ALA A 273 6.76 -7.21 14.21
C ALA A 273 5.74 -6.36 14.99
N SER A 274 6.22 -5.41 15.78
CA SER A 274 5.43 -4.45 16.55
C SER A 274 5.19 -3.13 15.80
N LEU A 275 5.62 -3.04 14.53
CA LEU A 275 5.51 -1.86 13.67
C LEU A 275 6.29 -0.64 14.19
N ARG A 276 7.31 -0.86 15.02
CA ARG A 276 8.26 0.17 15.48
C ARG A 276 9.26 0.50 14.38
N THR A 277 9.57 1.78 14.21
CA THR A 277 10.61 2.24 13.28
C THR A 277 11.97 2.33 14.00
N SER A 278 13.00 2.80 13.29
CA SER A 278 14.32 3.08 13.88
C SER A 278 14.32 4.25 14.87
N THR A 279 13.28 5.09 14.88
CA THR A 279 13.18 6.22 15.81
C THR A 279 12.20 5.86 16.93
N PRO A 280 12.63 5.91 18.21
CA PRO A 280 11.76 5.65 19.35
C PRO A 280 10.52 6.54 19.36
N GLY A 281 9.37 5.96 19.67
CA GLY A 281 8.08 6.66 19.66
C GLY A 281 7.53 7.00 18.27
N VAL A 282 8.19 6.58 17.19
CA VAL A 282 7.69 6.67 15.82
C VAL A 282 7.39 5.27 15.28
N PHE A 283 6.15 5.07 14.84
CA PHE A 283 5.62 3.83 14.31
C PHE A 283 5.19 4.03 12.86
N ALA A 284 5.15 2.95 12.06
CA ALA A 284 4.68 3.02 10.67
C ALA A 284 3.74 1.84 10.37
N VAL A 285 2.61 2.11 9.71
CA VAL A 285 1.53 1.13 9.53
C VAL A 285 0.95 1.12 8.12
N GLY A 286 0.30 0.01 7.75
CA GLY A 286 -0.44 -0.12 6.49
C GLY A 286 0.46 -0.04 5.27
N ASN A 287 -0.10 0.49 4.17
CA ASN A 287 0.57 0.47 2.87
C ASN A 287 1.85 1.34 2.79
N LEU A 288 2.19 2.10 3.84
CA LEU A 288 3.52 2.73 3.97
C LEU A 288 4.62 1.68 4.13
N VAL A 289 4.30 0.55 4.77
CA VAL A 289 5.26 -0.51 5.13
C VAL A 289 5.25 -1.65 4.11
N HIS A 290 4.08 -2.00 3.57
CA HIS A 290 3.90 -2.94 2.45
C HIS A 290 3.21 -2.22 1.29
N PRO A 291 3.96 -1.77 0.26
CA PRO A 291 3.36 -1.01 -0.84
C PRO A 291 2.34 -1.85 -1.62
N VAL A 292 1.08 -1.56 -1.30
CA VAL A 292 -0.20 -2.18 -1.67
C VAL A 292 -0.55 -3.51 -1.01
N ASP A 293 -1.44 -3.42 -0.03
CA ASP A 293 -2.33 -4.50 0.39
C ASP A 293 -3.78 -4.00 0.34
N THR A 294 -4.75 -4.87 0.61
CA THR A 294 -6.16 -4.48 0.64
C THR A 294 -6.44 -3.53 1.81
N ALA A 295 -7.43 -2.64 1.66
CA ALA A 295 -7.75 -1.60 2.65
C ALA A 295 -8.07 -2.19 4.04
N ASP A 296 -8.78 -3.30 4.08
CA ASP A 296 -9.12 -4.06 5.30
C ASP A 296 -7.89 -4.73 5.94
N ALA A 297 -6.90 -5.14 5.15
CA ALA A 297 -5.63 -5.63 5.67
C ALA A 297 -4.80 -4.49 6.26
N ALA A 298 -4.72 -3.34 5.58
CA ALA A 298 -4.04 -2.16 6.10
C ALA A 298 -4.69 -1.64 7.41
N ALA A 299 -6.02 -1.67 7.52
CA ALA A 299 -6.74 -1.31 8.74
C ALA A 299 -6.32 -2.18 9.94
N LEU A 300 -6.13 -3.48 9.73
CA LEU A 300 -5.69 -4.40 10.79
C LEU A 300 -4.30 -4.06 11.35
N ASP A 301 -3.40 -3.46 10.57
CA ASP A 301 -2.12 -2.96 11.10
C ASP A 301 -2.32 -1.79 12.08
N GLY A 302 -3.30 -0.93 11.79
CA GLY A 302 -3.66 0.18 12.67
C GLY A 302 -4.13 -0.33 14.03
N ARG A 303 -4.93 -1.40 14.05
CA ARG A 303 -5.30 -2.06 15.32
C ARG A 303 -4.11 -2.72 16.00
N HIS A 304 -3.22 -3.35 15.22
CA HIS A 304 -2.06 -4.08 15.72
C HIS A 304 -1.04 -3.19 16.44
N VAL A 305 -0.83 -1.97 15.96
CA VAL A 305 0.18 -1.06 16.55
C VAL A 305 -0.23 -0.51 17.91
N ALA A 306 -1.53 -0.47 18.21
CA ALA A 306 -2.05 0.28 19.36
C ALA A 306 -1.47 -0.15 20.73
N PRO A 307 -1.38 -1.46 21.07
CA PRO A 307 -0.79 -1.87 22.34
C PRO A 307 0.67 -1.43 22.51
N ARG A 308 1.43 -1.32 21.42
CA ARG A 308 2.86 -0.93 21.45
C ARG A 308 3.03 0.57 21.59
N VAL A 309 2.11 1.36 21.05
CA VAL A 309 2.03 2.80 21.31
C VAL A 309 1.71 3.04 22.79
N VAL A 310 0.75 2.32 23.36
CA VAL A 310 0.41 2.44 24.79
C VAL A 310 1.58 2.06 25.69
N GLU A 311 2.28 0.97 25.40
CA GLU A 311 3.49 0.58 26.13
C GLU A 311 4.57 1.66 26.08
N TRP A 312 4.79 2.26 24.90
CA TRP A 312 5.72 3.37 24.75
C TRP A 312 5.34 4.58 25.62
N LEU A 313 4.07 4.98 25.59
CA LEU A 313 3.56 6.09 26.41
C LEU A 313 3.69 5.82 27.92
N ALA A 314 3.63 4.55 28.34
CA ALA A 314 3.86 4.14 29.73
C ALA A 314 5.35 4.09 30.13
N GLY A 315 6.27 4.61 29.31
CA GLY A 315 7.71 4.60 29.57
C GLY A 315 8.44 3.37 29.03
N GLY A 316 7.81 2.62 28.12
CA GLY A 316 8.43 1.50 27.42
C GLY A 316 9.74 1.91 26.74
N ARG A 317 10.77 1.06 26.85
CA ARG A 317 12.08 1.32 26.25
C ARG A 317 12.10 0.94 24.77
N PRO A 318 12.99 1.52 23.96
CA PRO A 318 13.16 1.12 22.57
C PRO A 318 13.42 -0.38 22.45
N ALA A 319 12.99 -0.98 21.33
CA ALA A 319 13.40 -2.33 20.99
C ALA A 319 14.92 -2.40 20.90
N PRO A 320 15.57 -3.44 21.43
CA PRO A 320 16.95 -3.72 21.09
C PRO A 320 17.11 -3.95 19.58
N THR A 321 18.33 -3.84 19.07
CA THR A 321 18.68 -4.16 17.69
C THR A 321 18.08 -5.50 17.27
N GLY A 322 17.36 -5.51 16.16
CA GLY A 322 16.74 -6.70 15.61
C GLY A 322 17.55 -7.31 14.47
N VAL A 323 17.30 -8.58 14.21
CA VAL A 323 17.85 -9.31 13.06
C VAL A 323 17.09 -8.95 11.81
N ARG A 324 17.79 -8.72 10.70
CA ARG A 324 17.16 -8.41 9.43
C ARG A 324 16.50 -9.65 8.83
N VAL A 325 15.27 -9.50 8.35
CA VAL A 325 14.63 -10.47 7.47
C VAL A 325 14.80 -10.01 6.03
N ARG A 326 15.36 -10.87 5.18
CA ARG A 326 15.58 -10.62 3.76
C ARG A 326 14.80 -11.61 2.91
N ALA A 327 14.29 -11.12 1.78
CA ALA A 327 13.68 -11.95 0.77
C ALA A 327 14.74 -12.47 -0.21
N ARG A 328 14.68 -13.76 -0.56
CA ARG A 328 15.44 -14.37 -1.66
C ARG A 328 14.56 -14.47 -2.90
N ALA A 329 15.13 -14.25 -4.08
CA ALA A 329 14.43 -14.45 -5.34
C ALA A 329 13.72 -15.82 -5.38
N PRO A 330 12.48 -15.90 -5.90
CA PRO A 330 11.76 -14.86 -6.67
C PRO A 330 10.93 -13.89 -5.81
N MET A 331 11.12 -13.86 -4.48
CA MET A 331 10.51 -12.86 -3.61
C MET A 331 11.30 -11.55 -3.72
N ARG A 332 10.61 -10.47 -4.10
CA ARG A 332 11.21 -9.14 -4.30
C ARG A 332 11.48 -8.44 -2.97
N TRP A 333 10.55 -8.54 -2.03
CA TRP A 333 10.66 -7.91 -0.72
C TRP A 333 9.87 -8.67 0.34
N VAL A 334 10.15 -8.38 1.61
CA VAL A 334 9.46 -8.91 2.80
C VAL A 334 9.11 -7.78 3.76
N THR A 335 8.05 -7.95 4.54
CA THR A 335 7.77 -7.15 5.74
C THR A 335 6.98 -7.95 6.79
N PRO A 336 7.15 -7.71 8.10
CA PRO A 336 8.17 -6.88 8.75
C PRO A 336 9.61 -7.29 8.40
N GLN A 337 10.54 -6.34 8.45
CA GLN A 337 11.93 -6.58 8.06
C GLN A 337 12.87 -6.80 9.24
N LEU A 338 12.36 -6.74 10.47
CA LEU A 338 13.11 -7.01 11.68
C LEU A 338 12.41 -8.03 12.57
N VAL A 339 13.20 -8.98 13.07
CA VAL A 339 12.85 -9.78 14.25
C VAL A 339 13.59 -9.19 15.43
N THR A 340 12.87 -8.61 16.38
CA THR A 340 13.45 -8.01 17.59
C THR A 340 13.06 -8.82 18.83
N PRO A 341 13.95 -8.98 19.81
CA PRO A 341 13.57 -9.46 21.14
C PRO A 341 12.38 -8.67 21.70
N GLY A 342 11.34 -9.36 22.16
CA GLY A 342 10.12 -8.72 22.67
C GLY A 342 9.24 -8.03 21.61
N GLY A 343 9.55 -8.18 20.31
CA GLY A 343 8.74 -7.63 19.21
C GLY A 343 7.41 -8.36 18.99
N GLY A 344 7.23 -9.51 19.63
CA GLY A 344 6.01 -10.31 19.55
C GLY A 344 5.81 -10.93 18.17
N VAL A 345 4.54 -11.08 17.81
CA VAL A 345 4.09 -11.66 16.53
C VAL A 345 3.74 -10.53 15.57
N ALA A 346 4.08 -10.69 14.29
CA ALA A 346 3.74 -9.72 13.26
C ALA A 346 2.21 -9.54 13.09
N PRO A 347 1.75 -8.44 12.46
CA PRO A 347 0.33 -8.23 12.19
C PRO A 347 -0.33 -9.44 11.53
N ARG A 348 -1.42 -9.94 12.11
CA ARG A 348 -2.16 -11.15 11.70
C ARG A 348 -1.36 -12.46 11.77
N GLY A 349 -0.16 -12.45 12.36
CA GLY A 349 0.75 -13.61 12.33
C GLY A 349 1.37 -13.85 10.96
N ASP A 350 1.42 -12.83 10.09
CA ASP A 350 1.91 -12.96 8.72
C ASP A 350 3.27 -12.25 8.52
N LEU A 351 4.13 -12.90 7.75
CA LEU A 351 5.11 -12.26 6.87
C LEU A 351 4.47 -11.97 5.52
N LEU A 352 4.64 -10.75 5.04
CA LEU A 352 4.13 -10.30 3.74
C LEU A 352 5.28 -10.23 2.74
N PHE A 353 5.04 -10.77 1.55
CA PHE A 353 5.98 -10.75 0.45
C PHE A 353 5.32 -10.19 -0.81
N TRP A 354 6.14 -9.61 -1.68
CA TRP A 354 5.82 -9.48 -3.10
C TRP A 354 6.67 -10.47 -3.88
N VAL A 355 6.03 -11.19 -4.80
CA VAL A 355 6.67 -12.30 -5.54
C VAL A 355 6.59 -12.00 -7.02
N ASP A 356 7.67 -12.21 -7.75
CA ASP A 356 7.73 -11.95 -9.20
C ASP A 356 7.43 -13.18 -10.05
N GLU A 357 7.28 -14.35 -9.44
CA GLU A 357 6.97 -15.62 -10.10
C GLU A 357 5.76 -16.33 -9.47
N TYR A 358 5.05 -17.09 -10.30
CA TYR A 358 3.89 -17.86 -9.86
C TYR A 358 4.31 -19.24 -9.35
N HIS A 359 3.94 -19.58 -8.11
CA HIS A 359 4.13 -20.90 -7.52
C HIS A 359 2.83 -21.40 -6.92
N ARG A 360 2.31 -22.53 -7.42
CA ARG A 360 0.98 -23.04 -7.07
C ARG A 360 0.82 -23.38 -5.58
N ALA A 361 1.82 -24.04 -4.99
CA ALA A 361 1.81 -24.52 -3.62
C ALA A 361 3.22 -24.39 -3.03
N PRO A 362 3.67 -23.15 -2.74
CA PRO A 362 5.05 -22.89 -2.38
C PRO A 362 5.40 -23.54 -1.03
N ARG A 363 6.61 -24.08 -0.97
CA ARG A 363 7.30 -24.44 0.27
C ARG A 363 8.32 -23.35 0.55
N LEU A 364 8.42 -22.93 1.79
CA LEU A 364 9.27 -21.84 2.24
C LEU A 364 10.31 -22.36 3.21
N ARG A 365 11.50 -21.77 3.16
CA ARG A 365 12.58 -21.99 4.11
C ARG A 365 13.15 -20.64 4.54
N ALA A 366 13.30 -20.46 5.84
CA ALA A 366 14.08 -19.39 6.44
C ALA A 366 15.43 -19.94 6.88
N GLU A 367 16.51 -19.27 6.51
CA GLU A 367 17.89 -19.66 6.79
C GLU A 367 18.61 -18.52 7.52
N GLN A 368 19.42 -18.85 8.52
CA GLN A 368 20.29 -17.93 9.25
C GLN A 368 21.60 -18.65 9.56
N ASP A 369 22.73 -18.04 9.21
CA ASP A 369 24.07 -18.59 9.45
C ASP A 369 24.24 -20.07 9.04
N GLY A 370 23.67 -20.43 7.88
CA GLY A 370 23.70 -21.78 7.32
C GLY A 370 22.73 -22.79 7.97
N ARG A 371 21.95 -22.37 8.98
CA ARG A 371 20.95 -23.21 9.66
C ARG A 371 19.54 -22.86 9.20
N THR A 372 18.66 -23.87 9.18
CA THR A 372 17.23 -23.63 8.96
C THR A 372 16.62 -23.07 10.25
N VAL A 373 16.04 -21.87 10.17
CA VAL A 373 15.26 -21.27 11.27
C VAL A 373 13.83 -21.79 11.25
N GLY A 374 13.24 -21.92 10.06
CA GLY A 374 11.85 -22.36 9.93
C GLY A 374 11.51 -22.83 8.53
N THR A 375 10.44 -23.61 8.43
CA THR A 375 9.85 -24.01 7.14
C THR A 375 8.33 -23.88 7.19
N ALA A 376 7.72 -23.62 6.04
CA ALA A 376 6.27 -23.55 5.92
C ALA A 376 5.82 -24.03 4.54
N ARG A 377 4.59 -24.51 4.45
CA ARG A 377 3.91 -24.77 3.17
C ARG A 377 2.59 -24.02 3.20
N THR A 378 2.34 -23.19 2.20
CA THR A 378 1.04 -22.51 2.10
C THR A 378 0.14 -23.23 1.08
N PRO A 379 -1.15 -23.43 1.41
CA PRO A 379 -2.09 -24.05 0.47
C PRO A 379 -2.55 -23.08 -0.63
N TRP A 380 -2.25 -21.78 -0.51
CA TRP A 380 -2.48 -20.77 -1.53
C TRP A 380 -1.22 -20.46 -2.36
N PRO A 381 -1.38 -20.05 -3.62
CA PRO A 381 -0.25 -19.75 -4.49
C PRO A 381 0.40 -18.41 -4.18
N ALA A 382 1.74 -18.40 -4.26
CA ALA A 382 2.50 -17.17 -4.46
C ALA A 382 2.32 -16.74 -5.92
N ALA A 383 1.96 -15.48 -6.14
CA ALA A 383 1.65 -14.97 -7.48
C ALA A 383 2.03 -13.50 -7.60
N PRO A 384 2.48 -13.05 -8.79
CA PRO A 384 2.73 -11.65 -9.06
C PRO A 384 1.49 -10.76 -8.90
N GLY A 385 1.74 -9.47 -8.69
CA GLY A 385 0.74 -8.40 -8.63
C GLY A 385 -0.18 -8.42 -7.42
N ARG A 386 0.18 -9.15 -6.35
CA ARG A 386 -0.51 -9.15 -5.06
C ARG A 386 0.41 -9.56 -3.91
N ILE A 387 -0.01 -9.24 -2.69
CA ILE A 387 0.64 -9.71 -1.47
C ILE A 387 0.55 -11.23 -1.35
N TYR A 388 1.70 -11.86 -1.15
CA TYR A 388 1.80 -13.24 -0.69
C TYR A 388 2.01 -13.25 0.83
N ARG A 389 1.19 -14.03 1.53
CA ARG A 389 1.24 -14.17 2.98
C ARG A 389 1.87 -15.50 3.35
N ALA A 390 2.78 -15.48 4.31
CA ALA A 390 3.39 -16.66 4.90
C ALA A 390 3.35 -16.52 6.43
N PRO A 391 3.37 -17.62 7.20
CA PRO A 391 3.29 -17.52 8.65
C PRO A 391 4.55 -16.90 9.26
N TRP A 392 4.37 -16.03 10.26
CA TRP A 392 5.43 -15.41 11.04
C TRP A 392 6.34 -16.42 11.74
N SER A 393 5.82 -17.62 12.05
CA SER A 393 6.60 -18.72 12.63
C SER A 393 7.81 -19.15 11.80
N LEU A 394 7.90 -18.74 10.53
CA LEU A 394 9.11 -18.95 9.71
C LEU A 394 10.35 -18.28 10.30
N VAL A 395 10.20 -17.15 10.99
CA VAL A 395 11.31 -16.32 11.47
C VAL A 395 11.25 -16.07 12.97
N ALA A 396 10.26 -16.63 13.67
CA ALA A 396 10.04 -16.39 15.10
C ALA A 396 11.22 -16.87 15.97
N ASP A 397 11.89 -17.95 15.56
CA ASP A 397 13.01 -18.56 16.27
C ASP A 397 14.39 -18.07 15.76
N ALA A 398 14.43 -16.91 15.11
CA ALA A 398 15.70 -16.31 14.66
C ALA A 398 16.60 -15.99 15.85
N ASP A 399 17.89 -16.35 15.76
CA ASP A 399 18.90 -16.03 16.76
C ASP A 399 19.15 -14.51 16.76
N PRO A 400 18.82 -13.78 17.85
CA PRO A 400 18.95 -12.33 17.91
C PRO A 400 20.41 -11.85 17.85
N THR A 401 21.39 -12.74 18.01
CA THR A 401 22.82 -12.45 17.93
C THR A 401 23.46 -12.91 16.61
N GLY A 402 22.71 -13.63 15.79
CA GLY A 402 23.16 -14.15 14.51
C GLY A 402 23.13 -13.13 13.38
N GLY A 403 23.49 -13.58 12.18
CA GLY A 403 23.37 -12.81 10.95
C GLY A 403 21.93 -12.63 10.48
N ASP A 404 21.76 -12.08 9.28
CA ASP A 404 20.43 -11.86 8.69
C ASP A 404 19.70 -13.17 8.38
N VAL A 405 18.40 -13.20 8.64
CA VAL A 405 17.51 -14.30 8.21
C VAL A 405 17.11 -14.09 6.76
N THR A 406 17.39 -15.08 5.91
CA THR A 406 16.97 -15.07 4.51
C THR A 406 15.82 -16.04 4.30
N VAL A 407 14.70 -15.55 3.77
CA VAL A 407 13.51 -16.36 3.47
C VAL A 407 13.37 -16.51 1.96
N GLY A 408 13.16 -17.74 1.49
CA GLY A 408 12.94 -18.05 0.08
C GLY A 408 12.09 -19.28 -0.13
N LEU A 409 11.88 -19.64 -1.40
CA LEU A 409 11.27 -20.92 -1.76
C LEU A 409 12.24 -22.06 -1.45
N ALA A 410 11.73 -23.11 -0.83
CA ALA A 410 12.45 -24.37 -0.66
C ALA A 410 12.42 -25.14 -1.99
N VAL A 411 13.59 -25.60 -2.43
CA VAL A 411 13.75 -26.47 -3.61
C VAL A 411 13.14 -27.84 -3.34
#